data_AF-A0A0D1WDA3-F1
#
_entry.id   AF-A0A0D1WDA3-F1
#
_cell.length_a   1.000
_cell.length_b   1.000
_cell.length_c   1.000
_cell.angle_alpha   90.00
_cell.angle_beta   90.00
_cell.angle_gamma   90.00
#
_symmetry.space_group_name_H-M   'P 1'
#
loop_
_entity.id
_entity.type
_entity.pdbx_description
1 polymer ?
#
loop_
_entity_poly.entity_id
_entity_poly.type
_entity_poly.pdbx_seq_one_letter_code
_entity_poly.pdbx_strand_id
1 'polypeptide(L)'
;MEFFVFFFYSIPEMFLILAFIATLSGYDFSKNVIPMALISILISCCIEFFRFIDLHAFIRLFLQLFMVVTLMRLAFGIVFARATICAIISLLILQMTELVTINTSMILFHTNLQELQNNPLLWVPTIWFILIVLASLLFIIKKYDFSIFHQRIRSHNINVFSFSSYLIFTAFFTFGIIGSQLLTQEKTQSIYTIIAIFIFQALSILMVNELIKSRVRKTELSVYKESLKDINSLFTTVRSQRHDFSNHLQVLYIFAKQGENEKILLYIEQLIGQIKSVNQILISDNPGLSALLQTKVAQFEQEGISIELNIGSTLTDTNIPMIELNQIIGNLLDNAADAIKLAGYPSNQIFLQTIRKNNQVEIKVKNYRPIIPSHLQQKVFEYGFSTKPKHSGLGLAIITNLVKKNKGNLLLVSNETVGTEFTIIFPVAGGSKIEQKTS
;
A
#
# COMPACT_ATOMS: atom_id res chain seq x y z
N MET A 1 32.12 47.53 20.61
CA MET A 1 32.20 46.12 20.14
C MET A 1 30.82 45.47 20.11
N GLU A 2 29.96 45.69 21.10
CA GLU A 2 28.62 45.08 21.21
C GLU A 2 27.72 45.30 19.99
N PHE A 3 27.66 46.54 19.45
CA PHE A 3 26.90 46.82 18.23
C PHE A 3 27.39 46.02 17.01
N PHE A 4 28.70 45.81 16.90
CA PHE A 4 29.28 45.06 15.78
C PHE A 4 28.94 43.57 15.89
N VAL A 5 29.07 42.99 17.09
CA VAL A 5 28.71 41.59 17.35
C VAL A 5 27.20 41.38 17.10
N PHE A 6 26.35 42.30 17.54
CA PHE A 6 24.91 42.18 17.32
C PHE A 6 24.53 42.08 15.84
N PHE A 7 25.01 43.01 15.00
CA PHE A 7 24.65 43.05 13.58
C PHE A 7 25.32 41.95 12.75
N PHE A 8 26.59 41.65 13.02
CA PHE A 8 27.38 40.75 12.18
C PHE A 8 27.46 39.31 12.70
N TYR A 9 26.99 39.05 13.92
CA TYR A 9 26.91 37.70 14.48
C TYR A 9 25.48 37.31 14.83
N SER A 10 24.87 37.99 15.80
CA SER A 10 23.62 37.53 16.42
C SER A 10 22.44 37.49 15.44
N ILE A 11 22.38 38.39 14.46
CA ILE A 11 21.33 38.39 13.44
C ILE A 11 21.56 37.27 12.39
N PRO A 12 22.74 37.16 11.74
CA PRO A 12 23.04 36.04 10.83
C PRO A 12 22.91 34.66 11.47
N GLU A 13 23.38 34.51 12.70
CA GLU A 13 23.29 33.27 13.47
C GLU A 13 21.83 32.85 13.67
N MET A 14 21.00 33.77 14.17
CA MET A 14 19.57 33.51 14.36
C MET A 14 18.86 33.20 13.04
N PHE A 15 19.22 33.88 11.95
CA PHE A 15 18.69 33.56 10.63
C PHE A 15 19.01 32.12 10.22
N LEU A 16 20.24 31.66 10.43
CA LEU A 16 20.65 30.28 10.14
C LEU A 16 19.90 29.28 11.02
N ILE A 17 19.72 29.56 12.32
CA ILE A 17 18.94 28.70 13.22
C ILE A 17 17.51 28.53 12.70
N LEU A 18 16.84 29.63 12.36
CA LEU A 18 15.48 29.58 11.81
C LEU A 18 15.46 28.83 10.47
N ALA A 19 16.53 28.93 9.67
CA ALA A 19 16.65 28.24 8.39
C ALA A 19 16.71 26.73 8.58
N PHE A 20 17.52 26.26 9.54
CA PHE A 20 17.55 24.85 9.91
C PHE A 20 16.19 24.36 10.38
N ILE A 21 15.50 25.13 11.23
CA ILE A 21 14.16 24.77 11.71
C ILE A 21 13.20 24.61 10.53
N ALA A 22 13.18 25.56 9.60
CA ALA A 22 12.32 25.51 8.42
C ALA A 22 12.66 24.30 7.53
N THR A 23 13.94 24.11 7.16
CA THR A 23 14.35 23.01 6.28
C THR A 23 14.10 21.63 6.90
N LEU A 24 14.46 21.44 8.17
CA LEU A 24 14.24 20.17 8.87
C LEU A 24 12.76 19.85 9.03
N SER A 25 11.92 20.88 9.16
CA SER A 25 10.47 20.75 9.21
C SER A 25 9.80 20.45 7.86
N GLY A 26 10.59 20.39 6.77
CA GLY A 26 10.10 20.17 5.40
C GLY A 26 9.49 21.41 4.76
N TYR A 27 9.83 22.61 5.24
CA TYR A 27 9.35 23.88 4.70
C TYR A 27 10.44 24.55 3.87
N ASP A 28 10.12 24.87 2.62
CA ASP A 28 11.02 25.66 1.77
C ASP A 28 10.85 27.15 2.05
N PHE A 29 11.75 27.70 2.87
CA PHE A 29 11.73 29.11 3.25
C PHE A 29 12.23 30.05 2.14
N SER A 30 12.71 29.53 0.99
CA SER A 30 13.25 30.35 -0.10
C SER A 30 12.25 31.37 -0.66
N LYS A 31 10.95 31.10 -0.53
CA LYS A 31 9.87 32.02 -0.94
C LYS A 31 9.54 33.10 0.10
N ASN A 32 9.97 32.91 1.35
CA ASN A 32 9.62 33.73 2.51
C ASN A 32 10.86 34.25 3.27
N VAL A 33 11.93 34.58 2.54
CA VAL A 33 13.20 35.06 3.13
C VAL A 33 13.05 36.38 3.89
N ILE A 34 12.21 37.29 3.40
CA ILE A 34 11.99 38.61 4.04
C ILE A 34 11.32 38.47 5.43
N PRO A 35 10.16 37.78 5.56
CA PRO A 35 9.59 37.48 6.88
C PRO A 35 10.58 36.81 7.82
N MET A 36 11.39 35.88 7.30
CA MET A 36 12.36 35.16 8.08
C MET A 36 13.49 36.05 8.62
N ALA A 37 13.99 36.98 7.80
CA ALA A 37 14.97 37.97 8.22
C ALA A 37 14.41 38.95 9.27
N LEU A 38 13.15 39.35 9.13
CA LEU A 38 12.49 40.19 10.14
C LEU A 38 12.33 39.47 11.48
N ILE A 39 11.96 38.19 11.44
CA ILE A 39 11.84 37.36 12.64
C ILE A 39 13.20 37.13 13.29
N SER A 40 14.27 36.88 12.50
CA SER A 40 15.60 36.74 13.08
C SER A 40 16.06 38.00 13.79
N ILE A 41 15.83 39.18 13.19
CA ILE A 41 16.14 40.47 13.84
C ILE A 41 15.33 40.62 15.15
N LEU A 42 14.02 40.35 15.10
CA LEU A 42 13.16 40.46 16.28
C LEU A 42 13.60 39.54 17.41
N ILE A 43 13.93 38.28 17.10
CA ILE A 43 14.41 37.33 18.12
C ILE A 43 15.78 37.77 18.65
N SER A 44 16.71 38.20 17.81
CA SER A 44 18.02 38.70 18.25
C SER A 44 17.88 39.92 19.18
N CYS A 45 16.99 40.87 18.87
CA CYS A 45 16.66 41.98 19.77
C CYS A 45 16.11 41.50 21.11
N CYS A 46 15.22 40.50 21.10
CA CYS A 46 14.65 39.97 22.33
C CYS A 46 15.68 39.20 23.17
N ILE A 47 16.61 38.47 22.53
CA ILE A 47 17.72 37.81 23.24
C ILE A 47 18.60 38.84 23.95
N GLU A 48 18.96 39.93 23.26
CA GLU A 48 19.73 41.03 23.87
C GLU A 48 18.94 41.70 25.00
N PHE A 49 17.65 41.98 24.81
CA PHE A 49 16.80 42.51 25.87
C PHE A 49 16.78 41.60 27.10
N PHE A 50 16.62 40.28 26.89
CA PHE A 50 16.67 39.31 27.97
C PHE A 50 18.05 39.24 28.63
N ARG A 51 19.13 39.69 27.99
CA ARG A 51 20.47 39.78 28.60
C ARG A 51 20.48 40.75 29.78
N PHE A 52 19.80 41.89 29.66
CA PHE A 52 19.71 42.95 30.68
C PHE A 52 18.79 42.61 31.85
N ILE A 53 17.92 41.60 31.71
CA ILE A 53 17.06 41.16 32.80
C ILE A 53 17.82 40.13 33.64
N ASP A 54 17.80 40.32 34.95
CA ASP A 54 18.46 39.45 35.93
C ASP A 54 17.63 38.17 36.18
N LEU A 55 17.48 37.36 35.14
CA LEU A 55 16.78 36.07 35.17
C LEU A 55 17.77 34.91 35.26
N HIS A 56 17.40 33.87 36.00
CA HIS A 56 18.17 32.63 36.02
C HIS A 56 18.33 32.06 34.60
N ALA A 57 19.54 31.58 34.24
CA ALA A 57 19.89 31.14 32.88
C ALA A 57 18.89 30.13 32.27
N PHE A 58 18.45 29.15 33.07
CA PHE A 58 17.44 28.17 32.66
C PHE A 58 16.10 28.79 32.23
N ILE A 59 15.59 29.77 32.98
CA ILE A 59 14.32 30.42 32.69
C ILE A 59 14.44 31.22 31.39
N ARG A 60 15.58 31.89 31.21
CA ARG A 60 15.90 32.65 30.00
C ARG A 60 15.90 31.77 28.75
N LEU A 61 16.58 30.62 28.80
CA LEU A 61 16.62 29.66 27.69
C LEU A 61 15.25 29.07 27.36
N PHE A 62 14.44 28.77 28.39
CA PHE A 62 13.09 28.26 28.17
C PHE A 62 12.20 29.28 27.46
N LEU A 63 12.24 30.54 27.91
CA LEU A 63 11.49 31.64 27.28
C LEU A 63 11.94 31.88 25.83
N GLN A 64 13.25 31.84 25.57
CA GLN A 64 13.81 31.99 24.23
C GLN A 64 13.37 30.86 23.29
N LEU A 65 13.46 29.59 23.73
CA LEU A 65 13.00 28.45 22.95
C LEU A 65 11.49 28.53 22.65
N PHE A 66 10.70 28.86 23.68
CA PHE A 66 9.25 29.03 23.53
C PHE A 66 8.92 30.14 22.52
N MET A 67 9.64 31.26 22.57
CA MET A 67 9.48 32.38 21.64
C MET A 67 9.82 31.98 20.21
N VAL A 68 10.97 31.35 19.97
CA VAL A 68 11.40 30.85 18.64
C VAL A 68 10.34 29.93 18.03
N VAL A 69 9.88 28.94 18.80
CA VAL A 69 8.87 27.97 18.34
C VAL A 69 7.53 28.64 18.04
N THR A 70 7.10 29.58 18.89
CA THR A 70 5.83 30.30 18.71
C THR A 70 5.87 31.18 17.47
N LEU A 71 6.95 31.92 17.26
CA LEU A 71 7.14 32.75 16.06
C LEU A 71 7.22 31.92 14.79
N MET A 72 7.92 30.79 14.81
CA MET A 72 7.97 29.86 13.67
C MET A 72 6.59 29.28 13.33
N ARG A 73 5.77 28.98 14.35
CA ARG A 73 4.38 28.57 14.14
C ARG A 73 3.55 29.68 13.51
N LEU A 74 3.64 30.92 14.02
CA LEU A 74 2.86 32.04 13.53
C LEU A 74 3.23 32.43 12.10
N ALA A 75 4.53 32.41 11.77
CA ALA A 75 5.05 32.84 10.48
C ALA A 75 4.89 31.78 9.37
N PHE A 76 5.08 30.50 9.70
CA PHE A 76 5.14 29.43 8.69
C PHE A 76 4.06 28.36 8.85
N GLY A 77 3.17 28.49 9.84
CA GLY A 77 2.09 27.53 10.09
C GLY A 77 2.58 26.15 10.56
N ILE A 78 3.84 26.05 11.01
CA ILE A 78 4.43 24.78 11.43
C ILE A 78 3.77 24.31 12.73
N VAL A 79 3.37 23.03 12.78
CA VAL A 79 2.79 22.42 13.97
C VAL A 79 3.76 22.53 15.15
N PHE A 80 3.28 22.99 16.31
CA PHE A 80 4.10 23.29 17.49
C PHE A 80 5.08 22.15 17.85
N ALA A 81 4.61 20.90 17.91
CA ALA A 81 5.46 19.76 18.24
C ALA A 81 6.56 19.47 17.19
N ARG A 82 6.32 19.79 15.91
CA ARG A 82 7.35 19.67 14.87
C ARG A 82 8.38 20.80 14.99
N ALA A 83 7.90 22.02 15.23
CA ALA A 83 8.76 23.19 15.42
C ALA A 83 9.66 23.04 16.65
N THR A 84 9.16 22.51 17.79
CA THR A 84 9.98 22.25 18.98
C THR A 84 11.08 21.23 18.70
N ILE A 85 10.76 20.12 18.05
CA ILE A 85 11.73 19.09 17.67
C ILE A 85 12.83 19.66 16.77
N CYS A 86 12.43 20.39 15.71
CA CYS A 86 13.39 20.97 14.78
C CYS A 86 14.23 22.07 15.43
N ALA A 87 13.65 22.87 16.34
CA ALA A 87 14.36 23.87 17.12
C ALA A 87 15.43 23.25 18.02
N ILE A 88 15.11 22.17 18.74
CA ILE A 88 16.07 21.45 19.57
C ILE A 88 17.23 20.91 18.73
N ILE A 89 16.94 20.28 17.60
CA ILE A 89 17.99 19.74 16.71
C ILE A 89 18.85 20.87 16.15
N SER A 90 18.25 22.00 15.76
CA SER A 90 18.99 23.16 15.24
C SER A 90 19.91 23.76 16.31
N LEU A 91 19.45 23.84 17.57
CA LEU A 91 20.28 24.27 18.69
C LEU A 91 21.42 23.30 19.00
N LEU A 92 21.20 21.99 18.85
CA LEU A 92 22.28 20.99 18.99
C LEU A 92 23.33 21.12 17.89
N ILE A 93 22.92 21.36 16.64
CA ILE A 93 23.84 21.62 15.52
C ILE A 93 24.67 22.86 15.80
N LEU A 94 24.03 23.94 16.28
CA LEU A 94 24.71 25.17 16.68
C LEU A 94 25.76 24.90 17.75
N GLN A 95 25.37 24.27 18.87
CA GLN A 95 26.29 23.98 19.98
C GLN A 95 27.48 23.13 19.54
N MET A 96 27.26 22.11 18.70
CA MET A 96 28.35 21.30 18.16
C MET A 96 29.28 22.10 17.28
N THR A 97 28.72 23.01 16.47
CA THR A 97 29.51 23.87 15.59
C THR A 97 30.35 24.85 16.41
N GLU A 98 29.76 25.54 17.38
CA GLU A 98 30.47 26.43 18.30
C GLU A 98 31.58 25.69 19.05
N LEU A 99 31.28 24.51 19.58
CA LEU A 99 32.26 23.71 20.32
C LEU A 99 33.48 23.36 19.46
N VAL A 100 33.27 22.87 18.23
CA VAL A 100 34.35 22.48 17.33
C VAL A 100 35.14 23.71 16.87
N THR A 101 34.46 24.78 16.47
CA THR A 101 35.08 25.99 15.92
C THR A 101 35.84 26.78 16.98
N ILE A 102 35.30 26.92 18.19
CA ILE A 102 36.00 27.59 19.30
C ILE A 102 37.26 26.79 19.67
N ASN A 103 37.15 25.47 19.84
CA ASN A 103 38.31 24.64 20.17
C ASN A 103 39.38 24.66 19.06
N THR A 104 38.98 24.58 17.79
CA THR A 104 39.93 24.69 16.66
C THR A 104 40.59 26.06 16.61
N SER A 105 39.85 27.14 16.87
CA SER A 105 40.43 28.50 16.92
C SER A 105 41.43 28.66 18.07
N MET A 106 41.15 28.10 19.26
CA MET A 106 42.10 28.12 20.38
C MET A 106 43.41 27.39 20.05
N ILE A 107 43.31 26.24 19.38
CA ILE A 107 44.49 25.49 18.92
C ILE A 107 45.27 26.28 17.87
N LEU A 108 44.58 26.87 16.89
CA LEU A 108 45.19 27.58 15.77
C LEU A 108 45.89 28.88 16.20
N PHE A 109 45.29 29.64 17.12
CA PHE A 109 45.85 30.88 17.64
C PHE A 109 46.77 30.68 18.85
N HIS A 110 46.88 29.44 19.35
CA HIS A 110 47.63 29.11 20.57
C HIS A 110 47.21 29.94 21.80
N THR A 111 45.92 30.30 21.90
CA THR A 111 45.36 31.12 22.98
C THR A 111 44.36 30.33 23.81
N ASN A 112 44.15 30.76 25.06
CA ASN A 112 43.05 30.22 25.88
C ASN A 112 41.71 30.92 25.58
N LEU A 113 40.59 30.36 26.07
CA LEU A 113 39.25 30.89 25.80
C LEU A 113 39.08 32.36 26.22
N GLN A 114 39.67 32.74 27.35
CA GLN A 114 39.54 34.09 27.90
C GLN A 114 40.32 35.12 27.07
N GLU A 115 41.53 34.79 26.63
CA GLU A 115 42.32 35.59 25.69
C GLU A 115 41.66 35.68 24.32
N LEU A 116 41.05 34.60 23.85
CA LEU A 116 40.34 34.56 22.58
C LEU A 116 39.13 35.51 22.61
N GLN A 117 38.34 35.50 23.68
CA GLN A 117 37.16 36.37 23.84
C GLN A 117 37.52 37.84 24.09
N ASN A 118 38.62 38.11 24.81
CA ASN A 118 39.04 39.47 25.13
C ASN A 118 39.71 40.19 23.95
N ASN A 119 40.23 39.45 22.97
CA ASN A 119 40.89 40.01 21.79
C ASN A 119 39.95 40.03 20.57
N PRO A 120 39.36 41.19 20.21
CA PRO A 120 38.44 41.28 19.07
C PRO A 120 39.02 40.80 17.73
N LEU A 121 40.33 40.97 17.53
CA LEU A 121 41.03 40.53 16.31
C LEU A 121 41.03 39.00 16.15
N LEU A 122 40.93 38.24 17.24
CA LEU A 122 40.88 36.79 17.23
C LEU A 122 39.43 36.28 17.32
N TRP A 123 38.58 36.97 18.08
CA TRP A 123 37.17 36.58 18.27
C TRP A 123 36.33 36.69 16.99
N VAL A 124 36.50 37.78 16.22
CA VAL A 124 35.72 38.01 15.01
C VAL A 124 35.95 36.91 13.94
N PRO A 125 37.18 36.50 13.61
CA PRO A 125 37.41 35.36 12.72
C PRO A 125 36.76 34.06 13.20
N THR A 126 36.80 33.75 14.49
CA THR A 126 36.16 32.55 15.07
C THR A 126 34.65 32.56 14.86
N ILE A 127 34.01 33.71 15.11
CA ILE A 127 32.58 33.92 14.85
C ILE A 127 32.23 33.67 13.37
N TRP A 128 33.00 34.24 12.44
CA TRP A 128 32.73 34.08 11.03
C TRP A 128 32.92 32.63 10.58
N PHE A 129 33.88 31.92 11.18
CA PHE A 129 34.07 30.50 10.94
C PHE A 129 32.85 29.67 11.38
N ILE A 130 32.23 29.98 12.53
CA ILE A 130 30.96 29.36 12.95
C ILE A 130 29.88 29.54 11.88
N LEU A 131 29.66 30.77 11.43
CA LEU A 131 28.62 31.08 10.45
C LEU A 131 28.85 30.37 9.11
N ILE A 132 30.11 30.27 8.65
CA ILE A 132 30.48 29.57 7.41
C ILE A 132 30.19 28.06 7.53
N VAL A 133 30.55 27.44 8.66
CA VAL A 133 30.28 26.01 8.88
C VAL A 133 28.77 25.76 8.93
N LEU A 134 28.01 26.58 9.66
CA LEU A 134 26.55 26.48 9.70
C LEU A 134 25.91 26.65 8.32
N ALA A 135 26.31 27.65 7.55
CA ALA A 135 25.80 27.86 6.20
C ALA A 135 26.13 26.69 5.27
N SER A 136 27.33 26.11 5.41
CA SER A 136 27.76 24.92 4.64
C SER A 136 26.93 23.69 4.99
N LEU A 137 26.68 23.45 6.28
CA LEU A 137 25.82 22.36 6.74
C LEU A 137 24.38 22.53 6.23
N LEU A 138 23.83 23.74 6.31
CA LEU A 138 22.50 24.05 5.79
C LEU A 138 22.41 23.79 4.27
N PHE A 139 23.45 24.18 3.52
CA PHE A 139 23.54 23.91 2.08
C PHE A 139 23.54 22.41 1.77
N ILE A 140 24.30 21.62 2.53
CA ILE A 140 24.35 20.15 2.40
C ILE A 140 22.97 19.55 2.69
N ILE A 141 22.33 19.94 3.80
CA ILE A 141 20.99 19.45 4.17
C ILE A 141 19.97 19.75 3.06
N LYS A 142 20.01 20.96 2.47
CA LYS A 142 19.13 21.35 1.37
C LYS A 142 19.44 20.58 0.08
N LYS A 143 20.72 20.38 -0.25
CA LYS A 143 21.16 19.67 -1.46
C LYS A 143 20.71 18.20 -1.47
N TYR A 144 20.70 17.55 -0.32
CA TYR A 144 20.28 16.15 -0.18
C TYR A 144 18.82 15.97 0.26
N ASP A 145 18.03 17.06 0.26
CA ASP A 145 16.61 17.08 0.67
C ASP A 145 16.34 16.36 2.01
N PHE A 146 17.23 16.59 2.97
CA PHE A 146 17.14 15.94 4.27
C PHE A 146 16.08 16.65 5.14
N SER A 147 14.83 16.19 5.04
CA SER A 147 13.72 16.64 5.90
C SER A 147 13.27 15.54 6.87
N ILE A 148 13.17 15.89 8.16
CA ILE A 148 12.70 14.96 9.21
C ILE A 148 11.20 14.68 9.03
N PHE A 149 10.47 15.70 8.58
CA PHE A 149 9.04 15.62 8.34
C PHE A 149 8.76 15.83 6.86
N HIS A 150 8.64 14.73 6.10
CA HIS A 150 8.14 14.81 4.73
C HIS A 150 6.66 15.19 4.75
N GLN A 151 6.27 16.14 3.89
CA GLN A 151 5.00 16.88 3.91
C GLN A 151 3.72 16.04 3.63
N ARG A 152 3.77 14.71 3.77
CA ARG A 152 2.68 13.81 3.35
C ARG A 152 2.01 12.97 4.43
N ILE A 153 2.33 13.18 5.72
CA ILE A 153 1.62 12.47 6.80
C ILE A 153 0.74 13.46 7.55
N ARG A 154 -0.54 13.51 7.14
CA ARG A 154 -1.66 13.98 7.96
C ARG A 154 -1.77 12.98 9.12
N SER A 155 -1.06 13.25 10.21
CA SER A 155 -0.95 12.31 11.32
C SER A 155 -2.27 12.20 12.05
N HIS A 156 -2.96 11.07 11.87
CA HIS A 156 -3.71 10.49 12.97
C HIS A 156 -2.74 10.17 14.11
N ASN A 157 -3.18 10.41 15.35
CA ASN A 157 -2.44 10.32 16.62
C ASN A 157 -1.48 9.12 16.73
N ILE A 158 -0.28 9.25 16.18
CA ILE A 158 0.86 8.40 16.54
C ILE A 158 1.64 9.24 17.54
N ASN A 159 1.67 8.81 18.80
CA ASN A 159 2.29 9.49 19.95
C ASN A 159 3.67 10.10 19.62
N VAL A 160 3.63 11.34 19.13
CA VAL A 160 4.76 12.27 18.95
C VAL A 160 5.48 12.46 20.29
N PHE A 161 4.74 12.29 21.39
CA PHE A 161 5.17 12.50 22.76
C PHE A 161 6.44 11.72 23.15
N SER A 162 6.61 10.46 22.75
CA SER A 162 7.81 9.68 23.14
C SER A 162 9.06 10.06 22.34
N PHE A 163 8.89 10.58 21.12
CA PHE A 163 9.99 10.99 20.27
C PHE A 163 10.48 12.39 20.67
N SER A 164 9.52 13.30 20.91
CA SER A 164 9.83 14.62 21.46
C SER A 164 10.45 14.54 22.85
N SER A 165 9.98 13.66 23.74
CA SER A 165 10.55 13.52 25.09
C SER A 165 12.01 13.05 25.06
N TYR A 166 12.38 12.23 24.08
CA TYR A 166 13.74 11.71 23.93
C TYR A 166 14.72 12.75 23.36
N LEU A 167 14.29 13.53 22.36
CA LEU A 167 15.09 14.65 21.87
C LEU A 167 15.28 15.73 22.93
N ILE A 168 14.25 16.00 23.73
CA ILE A 168 14.35 16.90 24.88
C ILE A 168 15.35 16.33 25.90
N PHE A 169 15.28 15.05 26.24
CA PHE A 169 16.20 14.42 27.18
C PHE A 169 17.67 14.49 26.71
N THR A 170 17.93 14.15 25.44
CA THR A 170 19.29 14.20 24.87
C THR A 170 19.83 15.63 24.80
N ALA A 171 18.99 16.62 24.50
CA ALA A 171 19.35 18.04 24.54
C ALA A 171 19.65 18.54 25.96
N PHE A 172 18.82 18.17 26.95
CA PHE A 172 19.08 18.52 28.35
C PHE A 172 20.34 17.84 28.89
N PHE A 173 20.60 16.58 28.52
CA PHE A 173 21.78 15.85 28.97
C PHE A 173 23.08 16.45 28.40
N THR A 174 23.07 16.79 27.12
CA THR A 174 24.21 17.45 26.45
C THR A 174 24.45 18.86 27.00
N PHE A 175 23.39 19.64 27.20
CA PHE A 175 23.47 20.93 27.88
C PHE A 175 24.01 20.80 29.32
N GLY A 176 23.62 19.75 30.05
CA GLY A 176 24.11 19.48 31.40
C GLY A 176 25.61 19.15 31.46
N ILE A 177 26.12 18.39 30.49
CA ILE A 177 27.56 18.07 30.40
C ILE A 177 28.38 19.31 30.04
N ILE A 178 27.93 20.11 29.07
CA ILE A 178 28.62 21.33 28.65
C ILE A 178 28.57 22.38 29.77
N GLY A 179 27.40 22.53 30.41
CA GLY A 179 27.21 23.46 31.53
C GLY A 179 28.03 23.11 32.76
N SER A 180 28.18 21.82 33.10
CA SER A 180 29.02 21.40 34.23
C SER A 180 30.50 21.69 33.97
N GLN A 181 30.98 21.53 32.74
CA GLN A 181 32.36 21.83 32.36
C GLN A 181 32.68 23.33 32.30
N LEU A 182 31.70 24.17 31.94
CA LEU A 182 31.82 25.63 32.00
C LEU A 182 31.86 26.15 33.45
N LEU A 183 31.15 25.49 34.38
CA LEU A 183 31.08 25.87 35.79
C LEU A 183 32.32 25.46 36.60
N THR A 184 33.05 24.41 36.21
CA THR A 184 34.22 23.91 36.94
C THR A 184 35.54 24.62 36.63
N GLN A 185 35.57 25.67 35.81
CA GLN A 185 36.75 26.48 35.48
C GLN A 185 37.99 25.70 34.97
N GLU A 186 37.86 24.45 34.53
CA GLU A 186 38.98 23.75 33.88
C GLU A 186 39.22 24.33 32.48
N LYS A 187 40.42 24.88 32.26
CA LYS A 187 40.80 25.71 31.09
C LYS A 187 40.80 24.99 29.73
N THR A 188 40.59 23.68 29.69
CA THR A 188 40.61 22.89 28.45
C THR A 188 39.55 21.80 28.52
N GLN A 189 38.62 21.79 27.57
CA GLN A 189 37.70 20.69 27.44
C GLN A 189 38.45 19.41 27.07
N SER A 190 38.26 18.36 27.87
CA SER A 190 38.87 17.06 27.63
C SER A 190 38.35 16.49 26.31
N ILE A 191 39.24 16.13 25.39
CA ILE A 191 38.86 15.55 24.09
C ILE A 191 37.96 14.31 24.24
N TYR A 192 38.09 13.60 25.36
CA TYR A 192 37.27 12.44 25.71
C TYR A 192 35.79 12.78 25.95
N THR A 193 35.47 13.95 26.50
CA THR A 193 34.06 14.33 26.73
C THR A 193 33.36 14.71 25.44
N ILE A 194 34.09 15.33 24.51
CA ILE A 194 33.60 15.63 23.16
C ILE A 194 33.29 14.32 22.44
N ILE A 195 34.22 13.36 22.44
CA ILE A 195 34.03 12.05 21.82
C ILE A 195 32.85 11.31 22.45
N ALA A 196 32.70 11.34 23.79
CA ALA A 196 31.60 10.70 24.49
C ALA A 196 30.24 11.28 24.09
N ILE A 197 30.12 12.60 23.92
CA ILE A 197 28.88 13.23 23.47
C ILE A 197 28.55 12.81 22.02
N PHE A 198 29.54 12.80 21.12
CA PHE A 198 29.32 12.35 19.73
C PHE A 198 28.85 10.88 19.66
N ILE A 199 29.49 9.99 20.42
CA ILE A 199 29.09 8.58 20.48
C ILE A 199 27.67 8.46 21.03
N PHE A 200 27.35 9.17 22.11
CA PHE A 200 26.02 9.15 22.71
C PHE A 200 24.95 9.64 21.72
N GLN A 201 25.21 10.71 20.98
CA GLN A 201 24.28 11.21 19.96
C GLN A 201 24.12 10.21 18.80
N ALA A 202 25.20 9.59 18.33
CA ALA A 202 25.13 8.58 17.27
C ALA A 202 24.29 7.36 17.70
N LEU A 203 24.54 6.83 18.90
CA LEU A 203 23.74 5.74 19.48
C LEU A 203 22.26 6.15 19.65
N SER A 204 22.03 7.40 20.03
CA SER A 204 20.68 7.93 20.20
C SER A 204 19.88 7.93 18.91
N ILE A 205 20.51 8.35 17.80
CA ILE A 205 19.89 8.34 16.47
C ILE A 205 19.59 6.91 16.01
N LEU A 206 20.53 5.97 16.21
CA LEU A 206 20.33 4.57 15.88
C LEU A 206 19.15 3.95 16.64
N MET A 207 19.05 4.23 17.94
CA MET A 207 17.94 3.73 18.78
C MET A 207 16.58 4.27 18.31
N VAL A 208 16.51 5.56 17.98
CA VAL A 208 15.30 6.17 17.41
C VAL A 208 14.88 5.49 16.12
N ASN A 209 15.84 5.25 15.21
CA ASN A 209 15.55 4.61 13.93
C ASN A 209 14.94 3.21 14.15
N GLU A 210 15.49 2.43 15.08
CA GLU A 210 14.93 1.11 15.42
C GLU A 210 13.55 1.19 16.08
N LEU A 211 13.29 2.19 16.92
CA LEU A 211 11.95 2.41 17.49
C LEU A 211 10.90 2.75 16.43
N ILE A 212 11.24 3.60 15.46
CA ILE A 212 10.35 3.95 14.35
C ILE A 212 10.06 2.71 13.51
N LYS A 213 11.10 1.99 13.07
CA LYS A 213 10.95 0.73 12.31
C LYS A 213 10.09 -0.28 13.06
N SER A 214 10.32 -0.44 14.37
CA SER A 214 9.55 -1.37 15.21
C SER A 214 8.06 -0.99 15.26
N ARG A 215 7.73 0.31 15.35
CA ARG A 215 6.33 0.76 15.31
C ARG A 215 5.69 0.53 13.95
N VAL A 216 6.38 0.85 12.86
CA VAL A 216 5.88 0.61 11.49
C VAL A 216 5.58 -0.89 11.31
N ARG A 217 6.52 -1.77 11.67
CA ARG A 217 6.30 -3.23 11.64
C ARG A 217 5.09 -3.67 12.48
N LYS A 218 4.88 -3.09 13.66
CA LYS A 218 3.70 -3.39 14.49
C LYS A 218 2.40 -2.97 13.81
N THR A 219 2.38 -1.80 13.16
CA THR A 219 1.22 -1.34 12.41
C THR A 219 0.94 -2.24 11.20
N GLU A 220 1.96 -2.57 10.41
CA GLU A 220 1.85 -3.52 9.30
C GLU A 220 1.31 -4.88 9.77
N LEU A 221 1.84 -5.40 10.87
CA LEU A 221 1.39 -6.65 11.47
C LEU A 221 -0.09 -6.58 11.91
N SER A 222 -0.53 -5.45 12.46
CA SER A 222 -1.92 -5.27 12.86
C SER A 222 -2.88 -5.27 11.68
N VAL A 223 -2.51 -4.62 10.57
CA VAL A 223 -3.30 -4.61 9.32
C VAL A 223 -3.38 -6.02 8.73
N TYR A 224 -2.26 -6.74 8.71
CA TYR A 224 -2.23 -8.13 8.25
C TYR A 224 -3.13 -9.05 9.08
N LYS A 225 -3.14 -8.88 10.42
CA LYS A 225 -4.03 -9.64 11.31
C LYS A 225 -5.51 -9.37 11.04
N GLU A 226 -5.88 -8.13 10.74
CA GLU A 226 -7.27 -7.78 10.37
C GLU A 226 -7.66 -8.49 9.06
N SER A 227 -6.81 -8.45 8.04
CA SER A 227 -7.06 -9.14 6.77
C SER A 227 -7.24 -10.66 6.94
N LEU A 228 -6.47 -11.30 7.80
CA LEU A 228 -6.65 -12.72 8.11
C LEU A 228 -7.99 -13.01 8.80
N LYS A 229 -8.45 -12.10 9.67
CA LYS A 229 -9.75 -12.21 10.33
C LYS A 229 -10.89 -12.12 9.32
N ASP A 230 -10.79 -11.22 8.34
CA ASP A 230 -11.75 -11.11 7.24
C ASP A 230 -11.79 -12.37 6.36
N ILE A 231 -10.62 -12.94 6.04
CA ILE A 231 -10.56 -14.21 5.31
C ILE A 231 -11.24 -15.34 6.09
N ASN A 232 -11.01 -15.42 7.40
CA ASN A 232 -11.63 -16.44 8.24
C ASN A 232 -13.16 -16.27 8.31
N SER A 233 -13.69 -15.04 8.35
CA SER A 233 -15.13 -14.79 8.35
C SER A 233 -15.78 -15.14 7.00
N LEU A 234 -15.05 -14.99 5.88
CA LEU A 234 -15.49 -15.50 4.58
C LEU A 234 -15.58 -17.03 4.59
N PHE A 235 -14.59 -17.74 5.15
CA PHE A 235 -14.64 -19.19 5.27
C PHE A 235 -15.81 -19.68 6.11
N THR A 236 -16.14 -19.01 7.22
CA THR A 236 -17.31 -19.36 8.03
C THR A 236 -18.61 -19.12 7.26
N THR A 237 -18.71 -18.02 6.52
CA THR A 237 -19.87 -17.71 5.66
C THR A 237 -20.06 -18.78 4.58
N VAL A 238 -19.00 -19.15 3.85
CA VAL A 238 -19.03 -20.21 2.83
C VAL A 238 -19.42 -21.56 3.45
N ARG A 239 -18.90 -21.87 4.64
CA ARG A 239 -19.25 -23.11 5.35
C ARG A 239 -20.71 -23.15 5.75
N SER A 240 -21.28 -22.02 6.19
CA SER A 240 -22.72 -21.89 6.48
C SER A 240 -23.55 -22.10 5.21
N GLN A 241 -23.22 -21.41 4.12
CA GLN A 241 -23.93 -21.59 2.84
C GLN A 241 -23.90 -23.03 2.35
N ARG A 242 -22.76 -23.72 2.48
CA ARG A 242 -22.65 -25.15 2.13
C ARG A 242 -23.54 -26.02 3.02
N HIS A 243 -23.60 -25.72 4.31
CA HIS A 243 -24.47 -26.43 5.24
C HIS A 243 -25.95 -26.24 4.87
N ASP A 244 -26.37 -25.00 4.60
CA ASP A 244 -27.73 -24.69 4.20
C ASP A 244 -28.10 -25.38 2.88
N PHE A 245 -27.21 -25.34 1.88
CA PHE A 245 -27.38 -26.07 0.62
C PHE A 245 -27.52 -27.59 0.83
N SER A 246 -26.68 -28.18 1.68
CA SER A 246 -26.78 -29.60 2.04
C SER A 246 -28.13 -29.93 2.68
N ASN A 247 -28.66 -29.05 3.52
CA ASN A 247 -29.98 -29.23 4.14
C ASN A 247 -31.09 -29.20 3.08
N HIS A 248 -31.03 -28.27 2.12
CA HIS A 248 -31.97 -28.24 0.99
C HIS A 248 -31.92 -29.54 0.18
N LEU A 249 -30.73 -30.08 -0.09
CA LEU A 249 -30.59 -31.37 -0.77
C LEU A 249 -31.12 -32.54 0.06
N GLN A 250 -30.95 -32.53 1.39
CA GLN A 250 -31.50 -33.56 2.26
C GLN A 250 -33.03 -33.55 2.26
N VAL A 251 -33.66 -32.38 2.30
CA VAL A 251 -35.13 -32.24 2.19
C VAL A 251 -35.61 -32.80 0.85
N LEU A 252 -34.98 -32.40 -0.25
CA LEU A 252 -35.28 -32.91 -1.60
C LEU A 252 -35.11 -34.43 -1.68
N TYR A 253 -34.04 -34.97 -1.08
CA TYR A 253 -33.79 -36.41 -1.03
C TYR A 253 -34.87 -37.16 -0.24
N ILE A 254 -35.35 -36.61 0.87
CA ILE A 254 -36.44 -37.20 1.67
C ILE A 254 -37.73 -37.27 0.85
N PHE A 255 -38.15 -36.16 0.22
CA PHE A 255 -39.34 -36.15 -0.63
C PHE A 255 -39.21 -37.11 -1.81
N ALA A 256 -38.02 -37.19 -2.42
CA ALA A 256 -37.74 -38.15 -3.50
C ALA A 256 -37.88 -39.61 -3.00
N LYS A 257 -37.34 -39.92 -1.82
CA LYS A 257 -37.44 -41.26 -1.22
C LYS A 257 -38.88 -41.63 -0.87
N GLN A 258 -39.73 -40.65 -0.55
CA GLN A 258 -41.15 -40.82 -0.25
C GLN A 258 -42.04 -40.85 -1.50
N GLY A 259 -41.49 -40.60 -2.69
CA GLY A 259 -42.24 -40.54 -3.95
C GLY A 259 -43.11 -39.28 -4.09
N GLU A 260 -42.88 -38.24 -3.28
CA GLU A 260 -43.69 -37.01 -3.25
C GLU A 260 -43.22 -36.00 -4.31
N ASN A 261 -43.38 -36.34 -5.60
CA ASN A 261 -42.87 -35.54 -6.71
C ASN A 261 -43.43 -34.10 -6.76
N GLU A 262 -44.69 -33.89 -6.38
CA GLU A 262 -45.30 -32.56 -6.33
C GLU A 262 -44.62 -31.64 -5.31
N LYS A 263 -44.24 -32.18 -4.14
CA LYS A 263 -43.56 -31.39 -3.09
C LYS A 263 -42.13 -31.03 -3.48
N ILE A 264 -41.44 -31.91 -4.21
CA ILE A 264 -40.12 -31.61 -4.77
C ILE A 264 -40.21 -30.40 -5.70
N LEU A 265 -41.16 -30.42 -6.64
CA LEU A 265 -41.33 -29.34 -7.61
C LEU A 265 -41.68 -28.01 -6.92
N LEU A 266 -42.64 -28.02 -5.99
CA LEU A 266 -43.01 -26.82 -5.22
C LEU A 266 -41.83 -26.26 -4.42
N TYR A 267 -41.03 -27.13 -3.77
CA TYR A 267 -39.89 -26.70 -2.98
C TYR A 267 -38.76 -26.14 -3.84
N ILE A 268 -38.50 -26.75 -5.01
CA ILE A 268 -37.56 -26.22 -5.99
C ILE A 268 -38.04 -24.84 -6.45
N GLU A 269 -39.28 -24.70 -6.91
CA GLU A 269 -39.83 -23.41 -7.35
C GLU A 269 -39.71 -22.30 -6.28
N GLN A 270 -39.89 -22.64 -5.00
CA GLN A 270 -39.65 -21.69 -3.90
C GLN A 270 -38.17 -21.34 -3.72
N LEU A 271 -37.27 -22.30 -3.91
CA LEU A 271 -35.82 -22.11 -3.77
C LEU A 271 -35.20 -21.28 -4.90
N ILE A 272 -35.64 -21.48 -6.14
CA ILE A 272 -35.06 -20.85 -7.33
C ILE A 272 -35.89 -19.70 -7.91
N GLY A 273 -37.11 -19.48 -7.41
CA GLY A 273 -38.07 -18.53 -7.98
C GLY A 273 -38.77 -19.07 -9.23
N GLN A 274 -39.79 -18.35 -9.73
CA GLN A 274 -40.57 -18.77 -10.90
C GLN A 274 -39.68 -18.91 -12.14
N ILE A 275 -39.48 -20.16 -12.59
CA ILE A 275 -38.97 -20.42 -13.93
C ILE A 275 -40.12 -20.12 -14.90
N LYS A 276 -39.99 -19.09 -15.75
CA LYS A 276 -40.90 -18.92 -16.88
C LYS A 276 -40.76 -20.15 -17.77
N SER A 277 -41.87 -20.83 -18.02
CA SER A 277 -41.95 -21.95 -18.95
C SER A 277 -41.62 -21.46 -20.36
N VAL A 278 -40.38 -21.67 -20.77
CA VAL A 278 -40.00 -21.54 -22.18
C VAL A 278 -40.53 -22.79 -22.87
N ASN A 279 -41.79 -22.72 -23.29
CA ASN A 279 -42.38 -23.67 -24.22
C ASN A 279 -41.66 -23.52 -25.56
N GLN A 280 -40.53 -24.20 -25.76
CA GLN A 280 -40.09 -24.65 -27.08
C GLN A 280 -38.91 -25.61 -26.99
N ILE A 281 -39.17 -26.79 -27.55
CA ILE A 281 -38.22 -27.77 -28.11
C ILE A 281 -37.52 -28.66 -27.06
N LEU A 282 -37.68 -29.97 -27.23
CA LEU A 282 -36.79 -30.98 -26.63
C LEU A 282 -35.37 -30.70 -27.14
N ILE A 283 -34.59 -29.98 -26.34
CA ILE A 283 -33.25 -29.50 -26.69
C ILE A 283 -32.24 -30.66 -26.75
N SER A 284 -32.50 -31.75 -26.03
CA SER A 284 -31.63 -32.93 -25.95
C SER A 284 -32.39 -34.14 -25.39
N ASP A 285 -31.94 -35.35 -25.71
CA ASP A 285 -32.40 -36.60 -25.08
C ASP A 285 -32.10 -36.68 -23.57
N ASN A 286 -31.40 -35.67 -23.02
CA ASN A 286 -31.13 -35.55 -21.59
C ASN A 286 -32.01 -34.45 -20.93
N PRO A 287 -32.92 -34.82 -20.00
CA PRO A 287 -33.76 -33.86 -19.29
C PRO A 287 -32.98 -32.83 -18.46
N GLY A 288 -31.87 -33.25 -17.83
CA GLY A 288 -31.04 -32.37 -17.00
C GLY A 288 -30.30 -31.31 -17.80
N LEU A 289 -29.84 -31.66 -19.00
CA LEU A 289 -29.26 -30.67 -19.93
C LEU A 289 -30.32 -29.71 -20.45
N SER A 290 -31.48 -30.24 -20.84
CA SER A 290 -32.58 -29.44 -21.35
C SER A 290 -33.03 -28.38 -20.34
N ALA A 291 -33.13 -28.75 -19.06
CA ALA A 291 -33.43 -27.80 -17.97
C ALA A 291 -32.36 -26.73 -17.77
N LEU A 292 -31.08 -27.12 -17.78
CA LEU A 292 -29.96 -26.16 -17.71
C LEU A 292 -30.03 -25.15 -18.86
N LEU A 293 -30.22 -25.64 -20.09
CA LEU A 293 -30.25 -24.80 -21.28
C LEU A 293 -31.46 -23.89 -21.31
N GLN A 294 -32.66 -24.36 -20.94
CA GLN A 294 -33.83 -23.49 -20.80
C GLN A 294 -33.61 -22.39 -19.77
N THR A 295 -32.99 -22.71 -18.63
CA THR A 295 -32.66 -21.73 -17.60
C THR A 295 -31.68 -20.68 -18.13
N LYS A 296 -30.65 -21.11 -18.88
CA LYS A 296 -29.67 -20.21 -19.50
C LYS A 296 -30.27 -19.37 -20.62
N VAL A 297 -31.12 -19.94 -21.47
CA VAL A 297 -31.87 -19.21 -22.50
C VAL A 297 -32.70 -18.11 -21.86
N ALA A 298 -33.51 -18.44 -20.85
CA ALA A 298 -34.35 -17.46 -20.16
C ALA A 298 -33.52 -16.37 -19.46
N GLN A 299 -32.40 -16.74 -18.84
CA GLN A 299 -31.48 -15.79 -18.21
C GLN A 299 -30.86 -14.84 -19.25
N PHE A 300 -30.35 -15.38 -20.36
CA PHE A 300 -29.65 -14.61 -21.39
C PHE A 300 -30.61 -13.72 -22.18
N GLU A 301 -31.85 -14.16 -22.42
CA GLU A 301 -32.89 -13.34 -23.04
C GLU A 301 -33.20 -12.08 -22.21
N GLN A 302 -33.28 -12.21 -20.88
CA GLN A 302 -33.46 -11.05 -19.98
C GLN A 302 -32.28 -10.07 -20.04
N GLU A 303 -31.09 -10.58 -20.39
CA GLU A 303 -29.86 -9.81 -20.51
C GLU A 303 -29.60 -9.31 -21.94
N GLY A 304 -30.53 -9.57 -22.88
CA GLY A 304 -30.42 -9.16 -24.29
C GLY A 304 -29.44 -10.00 -25.11
N ILE A 305 -29.13 -11.22 -24.67
CA ILE A 305 -28.22 -12.17 -25.31
C ILE A 305 -29.02 -13.32 -25.94
N SER A 306 -28.84 -13.54 -27.24
CA SER A 306 -29.44 -14.66 -27.95
C SER A 306 -28.53 -15.88 -27.92
N ILE A 307 -29.14 -17.07 -27.87
CA ILE A 307 -28.42 -18.34 -27.88
C ILE A 307 -28.96 -19.24 -28.99
N GLU A 308 -28.06 -19.75 -29.82
CA GLU A 308 -28.37 -20.73 -30.85
C GLU A 308 -27.89 -22.11 -30.39
N LEU A 309 -28.82 -23.07 -30.36
CA LEU A 309 -28.59 -24.41 -29.86
C LEU A 309 -28.67 -25.40 -31.02
N ASN A 310 -27.56 -26.09 -31.30
CA ASN A 310 -27.50 -27.20 -32.26
C ASN A 310 -26.97 -28.44 -31.55
N ILE A 311 -27.87 -29.11 -30.82
CA ILE A 311 -27.52 -30.22 -29.93
C ILE A 311 -28.09 -31.51 -30.51
N GLY A 312 -27.21 -32.43 -30.90
CA GLY A 312 -27.59 -33.79 -31.25
C GLY A 312 -27.67 -34.70 -30.02
N SER A 313 -28.17 -35.93 -30.22
CA SER A 313 -28.22 -37.03 -29.24
C SER A 313 -26.84 -37.61 -28.85
N THR A 314 -25.76 -36.90 -29.15
CA THR A 314 -24.38 -37.39 -29.09
C THR A 314 -23.76 -37.34 -27.71
N LEU A 315 -24.39 -36.68 -26.73
CA LEU A 315 -23.86 -36.54 -25.37
C LEU A 315 -24.07 -37.80 -24.51
N THR A 316 -25.13 -38.57 -24.77
CA THR A 316 -25.39 -39.86 -24.10
C THR A 316 -24.40 -40.94 -24.51
N ASP A 317 -23.67 -40.74 -25.61
CA ASP A 317 -22.61 -41.63 -26.07
C ASP A 317 -21.33 -41.52 -25.23
N THR A 318 -21.25 -40.59 -24.27
CA THR A 318 -20.07 -40.42 -23.40
C THR A 318 -20.26 -41.14 -22.06
N ASN A 319 -19.19 -41.62 -21.45
CA ASN A 319 -19.24 -42.25 -20.11
C ASN A 319 -19.12 -41.24 -18.96
N ILE A 320 -19.56 -39.99 -19.19
CA ILE A 320 -19.33 -38.86 -18.29
C ILE A 320 -20.59 -38.64 -17.45
N PRO A 321 -20.47 -38.49 -16.12
CA PRO A 321 -21.61 -38.15 -15.29
C PRO A 321 -22.28 -36.85 -15.77
N MET A 322 -23.60 -36.88 -15.92
CA MET A 322 -24.34 -35.74 -16.50
C MET A 322 -24.14 -34.43 -15.72
N ILE A 323 -23.95 -34.52 -14.40
CA ILE A 323 -23.66 -33.36 -13.55
C ILE A 323 -22.36 -32.65 -13.95
N GLU A 324 -21.36 -33.42 -14.40
CA GLU A 324 -20.08 -32.87 -14.87
C GLU A 324 -20.22 -32.24 -16.26
N LEU A 325 -21.00 -32.84 -17.17
CA LEU A 325 -21.34 -32.23 -18.46
C LEU A 325 -22.11 -30.91 -18.28
N ASN A 326 -23.09 -30.89 -17.38
CA ASN A 326 -23.84 -29.67 -17.04
C ASN A 326 -22.91 -28.59 -16.47
N GLN A 327 -21.97 -28.96 -15.60
CA GLN A 327 -20.98 -28.03 -15.05
C GLN A 327 -20.04 -27.49 -16.13
N ILE A 328 -19.62 -28.32 -17.09
CA ILE A 328 -18.79 -27.89 -18.21
C ILE A 328 -19.55 -26.90 -19.11
N ILE A 329 -20.74 -27.30 -19.59
CA ILE A 329 -21.53 -26.51 -20.54
C ILE A 329 -21.98 -25.20 -19.88
N GLY A 330 -22.48 -25.26 -18.64
CA GLY A 330 -22.92 -24.07 -17.91
C GLY A 330 -21.81 -23.04 -17.74
N ASN A 331 -20.61 -23.47 -17.31
CA ASN A 331 -19.47 -22.56 -17.14
C ASN A 331 -18.98 -21.97 -18.47
N LEU A 332 -19.02 -22.72 -19.57
CA LEU A 332 -18.65 -22.19 -20.89
C LEU A 332 -19.66 -21.15 -21.39
N LEU A 333 -20.96 -21.41 -21.21
CA LEU A 333 -22.02 -20.46 -21.56
C LEU A 333 -21.92 -19.17 -20.73
N ASP A 334 -21.70 -19.28 -19.42
CA ASP A 334 -21.51 -18.12 -18.54
C ASP A 334 -20.26 -17.31 -18.92
N ASN A 335 -19.16 -17.98 -19.27
CA ASN A 335 -17.96 -17.32 -19.75
C ASN A 335 -18.22 -16.54 -21.06
N ALA A 336 -18.98 -17.11 -21.99
CA ALA A 336 -19.34 -16.44 -23.25
C ALA A 336 -20.25 -15.23 -23.01
N ALA A 337 -21.29 -15.37 -22.18
CA ALA A 337 -22.22 -14.30 -21.86
C ALA A 337 -21.52 -13.11 -21.16
N ASP A 338 -20.68 -13.40 -20.16
CA ASP A 338 -19.91 -12.37 -19.47
C ASP A 338 -18.94 -11.64 -20.41
N ALA A 339 -18.32 -12.36 -21.36
CA ALA A 339 -17.42 -11.74 -22.33
C ALA A 339 -18.17 -10.76 -23.23
N ILE A 340 -19.38 -11.12 -23.69
CA ILE A 340 -20.26 -10.24 -24.47
C ILE A 340 -20.63 -8.99 -23.66
N LYS A 341 -21.10 -9.16 -22.42
CA LYS A 341 -21.51 -8.05 -21.54
C LYS A 341 -20.40 -7.04 -21.30
N LEU A 342 -19.19 -7.52 -21.00
CA LEU A 342 -18.04 -6.65 -20.70
C LEU A 342 -17.59 -5.82 -21.91
N ALA A 343 -17.84 -6.32 -23.11
CA ALA A 343 -17.33 -5.71 -24.32
C ALA A 343 -18.33 -4.77 -25.01
N GLY A 344 -19.62 -4.82 -24.64
CA GLY A 344 -20.65 -3.90 -25.13
C GLY A 344 -20.91 -3.96 -26.65
N TYR A 345 -20.58 -5.08 -27.29
CA TYR A 345 -20.75 -5.25 -28.73
C TYR A 345 -22.23 -5.47 -29.11
N PRO A 346 -22.65 -5.12 -30.34
CA PRO A 346 -24.02 -5.35 -30.82
C PRO A 346 -24.33 -6.81 -31.20
N SER A 347 -23.31 -7.67 -31.27
CA SER A 347 -23.45 -9.10 -31.58
C SER A 347 -23.55 -9.89 -30.28
N ASN A 348 -24.78 -10.09 -29.80
CA ASN A 348 -25.07 -10.77 -28.54
C ASN A 348 -25.39 -12.25 -28.72
N GLN A 349 -24.79 -12.93 -29.70
CA GLN A 349 -25.14 -14.32 -30.01
C GLN A 349 -24.08 -15.30 -29.51
N ILE A 350 -24.54 -16.31 -28.76
CA ILE A 350 -23.77 -17.47 -28.31
C ILE A 350 -24.23 -18.69 -29.11
N PHE A 351 -23.30 -19.53 -29.55
CA PHE A 351 -23.59 -20.79 -30.23
C PHE A 351 -23.13 -21.95 -29.37
N LEU A 352 -24.01 -22.91 -29.14
CA LEU A 352 -23.67 -24.20 -28.53
C LEU A 352 -23.96 -25.31 -29.53
N GLN A 353 -22.94 -26.08 -29.88
CA GLN A 353 -23.06 -27.20 -30.81
C GLN A 353 -22.48 -28.49 -30.20
N THR A 354 -23.16 -29.61 -30.43
CA THR A 354 -22.61 -30.94 -30.14
C THR A 354 -22.51 -31.78 -31.41
N ILE A 355 -21.39 -32.45 -31.60
CA ILE A 355 -21.12 -33.25 -32.80
C ILE A 355 -20.48 -34.57 -32.39
N ARG A 356 -20.99 -35.69 -32.91
CA ARG A 356 -20.26 -36.97 -32.87
C ARG A 356 -19.45 -37.11 -34.14
N LYS A 357 -18.14 -37.33 -33.99
CA LYS A 357 -17.25 -37.69 -35.09
C LYS A 357 -16.50 -38.96 -34.74
N ASN A 358 -16.71 -40.02 -35.49
CA ASN A 358 -16.09 -41.31 -35.28
C ASN A 358 -16.25 -41.78 -33.83
N ASN A 359 -15.13 -41.87 -33.10
CA ASN A 359 -15.04 -42.33 -31.72
C ASN A 359 -14.95 -41.18 -30.70
N GLN A 360 -15.34 -39.98 -31.10
CA GLN A 360 -15.27 -38.76 -30.28
C GLN A 360 -16.58 -37.97 -30.32
N VAL A 361 -16.85 -37.27 -29.22
CA VAL A 361 -17.94 -36.31 -29.06
C VAL A 361 -17.30 -34.94 -28.84
N GLU A 362 -17.60 -34.00 -29.73
CA GLU A 362 -17.19 -32.59 -29.66
C GLU A 362 -18.34 -31.76 -29.06
N ILE A 363 -18.02 -30.90 -28.09
CA ILE A 363 -18.89 -29.86 -27.55
C ILE A 363 -18.23 -28.52 -27.85
N LYS A 364 -18.94 -27.65 -28.57
CA LYS A 364 -18.44 -26.35 -29.01
C LYS A 364 -19.27 -25.23 -28.42
N VAL A 365 -18.62 -24.26 -27.78
CA VAL A 365 -19.25 -23.01 -27.35
C VAL A 365 -18.51 -21.86 -28.00
N LYS A 366 -19.24 -21.04 -28.76
CA LYS A 366 -18.67 -19.96 -29.56
C LYS A 366 -19.39 -18.63 -29.29
N ASN A 367 -18.62 -17.56 -29.20
CA ASN A 367 -19.11 -16.17 -29.26
C ASN A 367 -18.26 -15.36 -30.25
N TYR A 368 -18.87 -14.47 -31.03
CA TYR A 368 -18.14 -13.73 -32.09
C TYR A 368 -17.16 -12.68 -31.55
N ARG A 369 -17.54 -12.01 -30.46
CA ARG A 369 -16.75 -10.98 -29.80
C ARG A 369 -16.99 -11.03 -28.28
N PRO A 370 -16.04 -10.55 -27.48
CA PRO A 370 -14.67 -10.16 -27.84
C PRO A 370 -13.78 -11.39 -28.15
N ILE A 371 -12.66 -11.13 -28.83
CA ILE A 371 -11.58 -12.11 -29.01
C ILE A 371 -10.62 -12.06 -27.82
N ILE A 372 -10.02 -13.20 -27.49
CA ILE A 372 -8.95 -13.30 -26.49
C ILE A 372 -7.63 -12.97 -27.19
N PRO A 373 -6.89 -11.93 -26.77
CA PRO A 373 -5.59 -11.59 -27.32
C PRO A 373 -4.65 -12.79 -27.31
N SER A 374 -3.88 -12.99 -28.37
CA SER A 374 -3.01 -14.17 -28.56
C SER A 374 -2.05 -14.41 -27.39
N HIS A 375 -1.53 -13.35 -26.77
CA HIS A 375 -0.65 -13.44 -25.60
C HIS A 375 -1.34 -13.93 -24.31
N LEU A 376 -2.68 -13.92 -24.24
CA LEU A 376 -3.46 -14.41 -23.10
C LEU A 376 -4.03 -15.80 -23.30
N GLN A 377 -4.10 -16.31 -24.54
CA GLN A 377 -4.77 -17.58 -24.85
C GLN A 377 -4.18 -18.81 -24.14
N GLN A 378 -2.90 -18.81 -23.81
CA GLN A 378 -2.30 -19.88 -22.99
C GLN A 378 -2.59 -19.69 -21.49
N LYS A 379 -2.64 -18.43 -21.03
CA LYS A 379 -2.83 -18.07 -19.63
C LYS A 379 -4.27 -18.27 -19.14
N VAL A 380 -5.27 -18.26 -20.04
CA VAL A 380 -6.68 -18.45 -19.64
C VAL A 380 -6.98 -19.81 -19.01
N PHE A 381 -6.09 -20.79 -19.15
CA PHE A 381 -6.20 -22.11 -18.52
C PHE A 381 -5.46 -22.20 -17.17
N GLU A 382 -4.70 -21.18 -16.78
CA GLU A 382 -4.00 -21.15 -15.50
C GLU A 382 -4.97 -20.93 -14.33
N TYR A 383 -4.69 -21.60 -13.21
CA TYR A 383 -5.53 -21.53 -12.03
C TYR A 383 -5.56 -20.10 -11.47
N GLY A 384 -6.76 -19.54 -11.30
CA GLY A 384 -6.94 -18.19 -10.74
C GLY A 384 -6.71 -17.04 -11.73
N PHE A 385 -6.42 -17.34 -13.01
CA PHE A 385 -6.33 -16.31 -14.04
C PHE A 385 -7.73 -15.79 -14.41
N SER A 386 -7.93 -14.47 -14.36
CA SER A 386 -9.16 -13.83 -14.83
C SER A 386 -8.87 -12.47 -15.42
N THR A 387 -9.54 -12.14 -16.52
CA THR A 387 -9.55 -10.80 -17.12
C THR A 387 -10.71 -9.93 -16.61
N LYS A 388 -11.57 -10.48 -15.72
CA LYS A 388 -12.76 -9.81 -15.20
C LYS A 388 -12.49 -9.19 -13.82
N PRO A 389 -12.99 -7.97 -13.53
CA PRO A 389 -12.83 -7.36 -12.21
C PRO A 389 -13.62 -8.15 -11.15
N LYS A 390 -12.99 -8.46 -10.00
CA LYS A 390 -13.58 -9.19 -8.86
C LYS A 390 -14.05 -10.62 -9.15
N HIS A 391 -13.45 -11.32 -10.11
CA HIS A 391 -13.78 -12.72 -10.39
C HIS A 391 -12.64 -13.67 -10.00
N SER A 392 -12.98 -14.85 -9.47
CA SER A 392 -12.02 -15.79 -8.87
C SER A 392 -11.16 -16.56 -9.88
N GLY A 393 -11.47 -16.49 -11.18
CA GLY A 393 -10.72 -17.19 -12.22
C GLY A 393 -10.80 -18.72 -12.15
N LEU A 394 -11.80 -19.26 -11.44
CA LEU A 394 -11.91 -20.70 -11.18
C LEU A 394 -12.65 -21.48 -12.29
N GLY A 395 -13.52 -20.84 -13.07
CA GLY A 395 -14.42 -21.53 -14.02
C GLY A 395 -13.69 -22.36 -15.08
N LEU A 396 -12.73 -21.76 -15.79
CA LEU A 396 -11.92 -22.44 -16.81
C LEU A 396 -10.98 -23.49 -16.22
N ALA A 397 -10.50 -23.28 -15.00
CA ALA A 397 -9.70 -24.27 -14.28
C ALA A 397 -10.54 -25.50 -13.89
N ILE A 398 -11.79 -25.30 -13.44
CA ILE A 398 -12.74 -26.38 -13.18
C ILE A 398 -13.03 -27.17 -14.45
N ILE A 399 -13.33 -26.48 -15.57
CA ILE A 399 -13.55 -27.13 -16.87
C ILE A 399 -12.33 -27.97 -17.25
N THR A 400 -11.13 -27.40 -17.16
CA THR A 400 -9.89 -28.09 -17.54
C THR A 400 -9.67 -29.35 -16.68
N ASN A 401 -9.98 -29.28 -15.38
CA ASN A 401 -9.88 -30.43 -14.48
C ASN A 401 -10.92 -31.51 -14.81
N LEU A 402 -12.18 -31.14 -15.05
CA LEU A 402 -13.24 -32.07 -15.45
C LEU A 402 -12.96 -32.73 -16.80
N VAL A 403 -12.46 -31.96 -17.77
CA VAL A 403 -12.09 -32.48 -19.09
C VAL A 403 -10.95 -33.50 -18.96
N LYS A 404 -9.89 -33.17 -18.21
CA LYS A 404 -8.78 -34.10 -17.96
C LYS A 404 -9.22 -35.35 -17.20
N LYS A 405 -10.05 -35.19 -16.15
CA LYS A 405 -10.62 -36.30 -15.37
C LYS A 405 -11.33 -37.31 -16.27
N ASN A 406 -12.07 -36.81 -17.26
CA ASN A 406 -12.84 -37.62 -18.21
C ASN A 406 -12.06 -37.96 -19.49
N LYS A 407 -10.72 -37.84 -19.49
CA LYS A 407 -9.82 -38.17 -20.61
C LYS A 407 -10.15 -37.41 -21.91
N GLY A 408 -10.71 -36.22 -21.79
CA GLY A 408 -11.00 -35.34 -22.91
C GLY A 408 -9.87 -34.35 -23.19
N ASN A 409 -10.01 -33.64 -24.30
CA ASN A 409 -9.14 -32.54 -24.69
C ASN A 409 -9.96 -31.24 -24.76
N LEU A 410 -9.33 -30.12 -24.38
CA LEU A 410 -9.90 -28.78 -24.47
C LEU A 410 -9.05 -27.95 -25.42
N LEU A 411 -9.71 -27.38 -26.43
CA LEU A 411 -9.10 -26.53 -27.46
C LEU A 411 -9.75 -25.15 -27.41
N LEU A 412 -8.93 -24.12 -27.64
CA LEU A 412 -9.38 -22.74 -27.79
C LEU A 412 -8.91 -22.22 -29.14
N VAL A 413 -9.85 -21.66 -29.90
CA VAL A 413 -9.56 -20.85 -31.08
C VAL A 413 -10.12 -19.46 -30.81
N SER A 414 -9.28 -18.44 -30.82
CA SER A 414 -9.75 -17.06 -30.71
C SER A 414 -9.06 -16.14 -31.71
N ASN A 415 -9.83 -15.61 -32.67
CA ASN A 415 -9.34 -14.72 -33.72
C ASN A 415 -10.51 -13.91 -34.33
N GLU A 416 -10.22 -12.95 -35.20
CA GLU A 416 -11.24 -12.05 -35.74
C GLU A 416 -12.28 -12.75 -36.63
N THR A 417 -11.91 -13.84 -37.30
CA THR A 417 -12.75 -14.55 -38.28
C THR A 417 -13.70 -15.54 -37.62
N VAL A 418 -13.23 -16.28 -36.62
CA VAL A 418 -14.00 -17.28 -35.86
C VAL A 418 -14.66 -16.66 -34.63
N GLY A 419 -14.12 -15.58 -34.07
CA GLY A 419 -14.47 -15.15 -32.73
C GLY A 419 -13.73 -15.99 -31.69
N THR A 420 -14.33 -16.20 -30.52
CA THR A 420 -13.80 -17.08 -29.46
C THR A 420 -14.62 -18.37 -29.42
N GLU A 421 -13.96 -19.50 -29.66
CA GLU A 421 -14.56 -20.83 -29.65
C GLU A 421 -13.77 -21.76 -28.71
N PHE A 422 -14.48 -22.33 -27.74
CA PHE A 422 -13.99 -23.44 -26.93
C PHE A 422 -14.55 -24.74 -27.49
N THR A 423 -13.67 -25.68 -27.82
CA THR A 423 -14.03 -27.04 -28.26
C THR A 423 -13.53 -28.06 -27.24
N ILE A 424 -14.45 -28.84 -26.69
CA ILE A 424 -14.15 -29.96 -25.80
C ILE A 424 -14.38 -31.25 -26.55
N ILE A 425 -13.44 -32.18 -26.47
CA ILE A 425 -13.47 -33.47 -27.18
C ILE A 425 -13.41 -34.58 -26.16
N PHE A 426 -14.42 -35.45 -26.13
CA PHE A 426 -14.48 -36.63 -25.28
C PHE A 426 -14.49 -37.93 -26.09
N PRO A 427 -13.92 -39.03 -25.59
CA PRO A 427 -14.07 -40.34 -26.21
C PRO A 427 -15.49 -40.89 -26.02
N VAL A 428 -15.99 -41.62 -27.01
CA VAL A 428 -17.26 -42.37 -26.94
C VAL A 428 -17.12 -43.58 -25.99
N ALA A 429 -18.17 -43.89 -25.24
CA ALA A 429 -18.26 -45.05 -24.35
C ALA A 429 -18.07 -46.35 -25.16
N GLY A 430 -17.01 -47.11 -24.83
CA GLY A 430 -16.69 -48.39 -25.50
C GLY A 430 -15.62 -48.30 -26.60
N GLY A 431 -15.12 -47.10 -26.93
CA GLY A 431 -14.11 -46.90 -27.95
C GLY A 431 -12.67 -47.08 -27.47
N SER A 432 -12.23 -48.31 -27.18
CA SER A 432 -10.83 -48.59 -26.82
C SER A 432 -9.89 -48.51 -28.03
N LYS A 433 -8.88 -47.63 -27.92
CA LYS A 433 -7.54 -47.64 -28.52
C LYS A 433 -7.40 -48.12 -29.98
N ILE A 434 -7.10 -47.18 -30.89
CA ILE A 434 -6.16 -47.46 -31.98
C ILE A 434 -4.87 -46.73 -31.63
N GLU A 435 -3.87 -47.49 -31.17
CA GLU A 435 -2.51 -47.01 -30.97
C GLU A 435 -1.95 -46.55 -32.32
N GLN A 436 -1.57 -45.28 -32.40
CA GLN A 436 -0.70 -44.79 -33.46
C GLN A 436 0.68 -45.45 -33.26
N LYS A 437 0.93 -46.54 -34.00
CA LYS A 437 2.29 -46.94 -34.35
C LYS A 437 2.85 -45.87 -35.29
N THR A 438 3.68 -44.99 -34.75
CA THR A 438 4.65 -44.23 -35.53
C THR A 438 5.69 -45.21 -36.06
N SER A 439 5.73 -45.37 -37.38
CA SER A 439 6.89 -45.87 -38.13
C SER A 439 7.82 -44.70 -38.45
#